data_AF-A0A432WLD9-F1
#
_entry.id   AF-A0A432WLD9-F1
#
_cell.length_a   1.000
_cell.length_b   1.000
_cell.length_c   1.000
_cell.angle_alpha   90.00
_cell.angle_beta   90.00
_cell.angle_gamma   90.00
#
_symmetry.space_group_name_H-M   'P 1'
#
loop_
_entity.id
_entity.type
_entity.pdbx_description
1 polymer ?
#
loop_
_entity_poly.entity_id
_entity_poly.type
_entity_poly.pdbx_seq_one_letter_code
_entity_poly.pdbx_strand_id
1 'polypeptide(L)'
;MKTRTLGYLILSMVLTFLAACQSIPNDRREAVDPVSLRVSAQRAYQSGDFISAESMLRRNLSIHQRDADSWFLLANIHLRSGQYAAAQHAYQQAALYKPEQAAIWHNLALVHIRLATQTLLQGMRHQDDDFEPLIGWLLEVQGVAMQ
;
A
#
# COMPACT_ATOMS: atom_id res chain seq x y z
N MET A 1 49.52 -2.14 -53.36
CA MET A 1 48.40 -3.00 -52.93
C MET A 1 47.96 -2.85 -51.47
N LYS A 2 48.79 -2.33 -50.53
CA LYS A 2 48.46 -2.23 -49.09
C LYS A 2 47.46 -1.12 -48.69
N THR A 3 47.30 -0.06 -49.48
CA THR A 3 46.44 1.09 -49.14
C THR A 3 44.95 0.83 -49.33
N ARG A 4 44.58 -0.04 -50.28
CA ARG A 4 43.17 -0.39 -50.54
C ARG A 4 42.58 -1.28 -49.43
N THR A 5 43.36 -2.25 -48.93
CA THR A 5 42.95 -3.14 -47.83
C THR A 5 42.77 -2.41 -46.50
N LEU A 6 43.57 -1.38 -46.23
CA LEU A 6 43.41 -0.54 -45.04
C LEU A 6 42.11 0.28 -45.10
N GLY A 7 41.73 0.76 -46.29
CA GLY A 7 40.46 1.46 -46.51
C GLY A 7 39.23 0.57 -46.26
N TYR A 8 39.27 -0.70 -46.68
CA TYR A 8 38.18 -1.65 -46.43
C TYR A 8 38.02 -2.02 -44.95
N LEU A 9 39.13 -2.12 -44.21
CA LEU A 9 39.11 -2.41 -42.77
C LEU A 9 38.52 -1.26 -41.95
N ILE A 10 38.86 -0.01 -42.30
CA ILE A 10 38.30 1.18 -41.66
C ILE A 10 36.81 1.30 -42.00
N LEU A 11 36.43 1.05 -43.26
CA LEU A 11 35.02 1.08 -43.67
C LEU A 11 34.20 -0.02 -42.97
N SER A 12 34.74 -1.24 -42.83
CA SER A 12 34.06 -2.31 -42.10
C SER A 12 33.91 -2.03 -40.61
N MET A 13 34.90 -1.37 -39.99
CA MET A 13 34.87 -1.00 -38.57
C MET A 13 33.87 0.13 -38.29
N VAL A 14 33.67 1.06 -39.22
CA VAL A 14 32.65 2.12 -39.13
C VAL A 14 31.24 1.54 -39.31
N LEU A 15 31.07 0.57 -40.22
CA LEU A 15 29.79 -0.12 -40.42
C LEU A 15 29.37 -0.96 -39.20
N THR A 16 30.30 -1.61 -38.50
CA THR A 16 29.99 -2.33 -37.27
C THR A 16 29.67 -1.40 -36.10
N PHE A 17 30.23 -0.19 -36.08
CA PHE A 17 29.94 0.82 -35.06
C PHE A 17 28.54 1.45 -35.22
N LEU A 18 28.08 1.66 -36.46
CA LEU A 18 26.74 2.18 -36.76
C LEU A 18 25.61 1.16 -36.49
N ALA A 19 25.92 -0.15 -36.52
CA ALA A 19 24.97 -1.20 -36.18
C ALA A 19 24.77 -1.38 -34.65
N ALA A 20 25.62 -0.76 -33.82
CA ALA A 20 25.57 -0.91 -32.36
C ALA A 20 24.53 0.00 -31.67
N CYS A 21 23.78 0.83 -32.41
CA CYS A 21 22.77 1.74 -31.85
C CYS A 21 21.32 1.23 -31.96
N GLN A 22 21.07 -0.04 -32.27
CA GLN A 22 19.71 -0.58 -32.33
C GLN A 22 19.49 -1.76 -31.39
N SER A 23 19.46 -1.45 -30.11
CA SER A 23 18.65 -2.20 -29.14
C SER A 23 18.31 -1.28 -27.98
N ILE A 24 17.43 -0.31 -28.22
CA ILE A 24 16.65 0.27 -27.11
C ILE A 24 15.80 -0.90 -26.61
N PRO A 25 16.03 -1.44 -25.40
CA PRO A 25 15.11 -2.42 -24.87
C PRO A 25 13.77 -1.69 -24.80
N ASN A 26 12.80 -2.22 -25.53
CA ASN A 26 11.44 -1.75 -25.54
C ASN A 26 10.90 -1.98 -24.13
N ASP A 27 11.18 -1.03 -23.24
CA ASP A 27 10.53 -0.83 -21.94
C ASP A 27 9.09 -0.43 -22.26
N ARG A 28 8.34 -1.40 -22.82
CA ARG A 28 6.92 -1.52 -22.59
C ARG A 28 6.82 -1.52 -21.08
N ARG A 29 6.62 -0.33 -20.52
CA ARG A 29 5.78 -0.15 -19.35
C ARG A 29 4.52 -0.93 -19.70
N GLU A 30 4.49 -2.21 -19.32
CA GLU A 30 3.26 -2.96 -19.29
C GLU A 30 2.30 -2.03 -18.57
N ALA A 31 1.24 -1.60 -19.26
CA ALA A 31 0.16 -0.91 -18.62
C ALA A 31 -0.32 -1.90 -17.57
N VAL A 32 0.20 -1.76 -16.34
CA VAL A 32 0.04 -2.78 -15.32
C VAL A 32 -1.45 -2.80 -15.06
N ASP A 33 -2.09 -3.91 -15.44
CA ASP A 33 -3.53 -4.03 -15.33
C ASP A 33 -3.89 -3.77 -13.86
N PRO A 34 -4.76 -2.79 -13.58
CA PRO A 34 -5.18 -2.44 -12.23
C PRO A 34 -5.65 -3.63 -11.40
N VAL A 35 -6.36 -4.56 -12.04
CA VAL A 35 -6.79 -5.81 -11.41
C VAL A 35 -5.57 -6.65 -11.03
N SER A 36 -4.56 -6.70 -11.89
CA SER A 36 -3.29 -7.39 -11.60
C SER A 36 -2.52 -6.77 -10.43
N LEU A 37 -2.55 -5.43 -10.25
CA LEU A 37 -1.91 -4.76 -9.11
C LEU A 37 -2.59 -5.12 -7.79
N ARG A 38 -3.91 -4.99 -7.71
CA ARG A 38 -4.67 -5.33 -6.49
C ARG A 38 -4.52 -6.81 -6.15
N VAL A 39 -4.61 -7.70 -7.13
CA VAL A 39 -4.45 -9.14 -6.89
C VAL A 39 -3.04 -9.47 -6.39
N SER A 40 -2.01 -8.82 -6.91
CA SER A 40 -0.64 -9.02 -6.43
C SER A 40 -0.44 -8.44 -5.03
N ALA A 41 -1.02 -7.28 -4.73
CA ALA A 41 -1.04 -6.71 -3.40
C ALA A 41 -1.76 -7.62 -2.39
N GLN A 42 -2.88 -8.23 -2.79
CA GLN A 42 -3.60 -9.22 -1.99
C GLN A 42 -2.70 -10.42 -1.64
N ARG A 43 -1.92 -10.93 -2.60
CA ARG A 43 -0.96 -12.02 -2.33
C ARG A 43 0.13 -11.59 -1.36
N ALA A 44 0.72 -10.41 -1.55
CA ALA A 44 1.73 -9.86 -0.64
C ALA A 44 1.15 -9.65 0.78
N TYR A 45 -0.09 -9.17 0.88
CA TYR A 45 -0.79 -9.03 2.15
C TYR A 45 -0.99 -10.39 2.84
N GLN A 46 -1.40 -11.41 2.09
CA GLN A 46 -1.58 -12.77 2.60
C GLN A 46 -0.27 -13.40 3.07
N SER A 47 0.87 -13.07 2.45
CA SER A 47 2.20 -13.51 2.88
C SER A 47 2.79 -12.65 4.01
N GLY A 48 2.06 -11.64 4.51
CA GLY A 48 2.52 -10.73 5.56
C GLY A 48 3.51 -9.65 5.09
N ASP A 49 3.77 -9.55 3.78
CA ASP A 49 4.59 -8.49 3.20
C ASP A 49 3.74 -7.22 3.02
N PHE A 50 3.50 -6.55 4.15
CA PHE A 50 2.69 -5.33 4.19
C PHE A 50 3.33 -4.15 3.46
N ILE A 51 4.66 -4.11 3.37
CA ILE A 51 5.39 -3.03 2.70
C ILE A 51 5.13 -3.09 1.19
N SER A 52 5.33 -4.27 0.58
CA SER A 52 5.05 -4.47 -0.83
C SER A 52 3.57 -4.29 -1.13
N ALA A 53 2.69 -4.86 -0.29
CA ALA A 53 1.24 -4.72 -0.46
C ALA A 53 0.80 -3.26 -0.44
N GLU A 54 1.24 -2.45 0.53
CA GLU A 54 0.92 -1.02 0.60
C GLU A 54 1.42 -0.26 -0.63
N SER A 55 2.66 -0.51 -1.07
CA SER A 55 3.22 0.13 -2.26
C SER A 55 2.38 -0.14 -3.51
N MET A 56 2.00 -1.41 -3.72
CA MET A 56 1.16 -1.81 -4.84
C MET A 56 -0.25 -1.23 -4.76
N LEU A 57 -0.83 -1.14 -3.56
CA LEU A 57 -2.15 -0.55 -3.35
C LEU A 57 -2.15 0.95 -3.61
N ARG A 58 -1.15 1.69 -3.10
CA ARG A 58 -0.98 3.11 -3.38
C ARG A 58 -0.81 3.36 -4.88
N ARG A 59 -0.02 2.54 -5.56
CA ARG A 59 0.12 2.60 -7.02
C ARG A 59 -1.22 2.33 -7.70
N ASN A 60 -1.97 1.31 -7.29
CA ASN A 60 -3.27 1.02 -7.87
C ASN A 60 -4.26 2.18 -7.65
N LEU A 61 -4.33 2.73 -6.45
CA LEU A 61 -5.19 3.87 -6.10
C LEU A 61 -4.79 5.17 -6.81
N SER A 62 -3.52 5.33 -7.20
CA SER A 62 -3.10 6.46 -8.05
C SER A 62 -3.70 6.42 -9.46
N ILE A 63 -4.08 5.22 -9.93
CA ILE A 63 -4.70 4.99 -11.23
C ILE A 63 -6.23 4.86 -11.07
N HIS A 64 -6.68 4.17 -10.02
CA HIS A 64 -8.09 3.87 -9.70
C HIS A 64 -8.46 4.34 -8.30
N GLN A 65 -8.69 5.65 -8.17
CA GLN A 65 -9.00 6.30 -6.89
C GLN A 65 -10.28 5.78 -6.22
N ARG A 66 -11.15 5.09 -6.98
CA ARG A 66 -12.45 4.56 -6.51
C ARG A 66 -12.45 3.05 -6.25
N ASP A 67 -11.29 2.38 -6.29
CA ASP A 67 -11.21 0.95 -6.01
C ASP A 67 -11.40 0.67 -4.52
N ALA A 68 -12.65 0.41 -4.12
CA ALA A 68 -13.04 0.13 -2.75
C ALA A 68 -12.27 -1.03 -2.12
N ASP A 69 -11.95 -2.08 -2.90
CA ASP A 69 -11.25 -3.26 -2.38
C ASP A 69 -9.79 -2.93 -2.07
N SER A 70 -9.18 -2.03 -2.86
CA SER A 70 -7.85 -1.51 -2.56
C SER A 70 -7.82 -0.62 -1.32
N TRP A 71 -8.82 0.27 -1.17
CA TRP A 71 -8.97 1.06 0.05
C TRP A 71 -9.18 0.18 1.28
N PHE A 72 -10.01 -0.85 1.18
CA PHE A 72 -10.25 -1.81 2.27
C PHE A 72 -8.98 -2.58 2.66
N LEU A 73 -8.23 -3.08 1.68
CA LEU A 73 -6.98 -3.82 1.95
C LEU A 73 -5.91 -2.91 2.56
N LEU A 74 -5.80 -1.67 2.08
CA LEU A 74 -4.89 -0.66 2.62
C LEU A 74 -5.26 -0.31 4.07
N ALA A 75 -6.56 -0.18 4.37
CA ALA A 75 -7.05 0.03 5.73
C ALA A 75 -6.71 -1.13 6.67
N ASN A 76 -6.84 -2.38 6.20
CA ASN A 76 -6.45 -3.57 6.96
C ASN A 76 -4.95 -3.57 7.29
N ILE A 77 -4.10 -3.14 6.34
CA ILE A 77 -2.66 -2.98 6.58
C ILE A 77 -2.43 -1.94 7.68
N HIS A 78 -3.00 -0.73 7.55
CA HIS A 78 -2.83 0.32 8.55
C HIS A 78 -3.35 -0.09 9.93
N LEU A 79 -4.48 -0.80 10.01
CA LEU A 79 -5.01 -1.33 11.27
C LEU A 79 -4.02 -2.30 11.93
N ARG A 80 -3.46 -3.24 11.16
CA ARG A 80 -2.46 -4.20 11.66
C ARG A 80 -1.14 -3.53 12.07
N SER A 81 -0.79 -2.44 11.42
CA SER A 81 0.40 -1.64 11.74
C SER A 81 0.17 -0.62 12.87
N GLY A 82 -1.00 -0.61 13.52
CA GLY A 82 -1.31 0.34 14.60
C GLY A 82 -1.52 1.79 14.13
N GLN A 83 -1.61 2.02 12.82
CA GLN A 83 -1.80 3.34 12.22
C GLN A 83 -3.29 3.69 12.14
N TYR A 84 -3.95 3.80 13.29
CA TYR A 84 -5.42 3.83 13.37
C TYR A 84 -6.07 5.01 12.62
N ALA A 85 -5.45 6.19 12.62
CA ALA A 85 -5.96 7.34 11.86
C ALA A 85 -5.91 7.11 10.33
N ALA A 86 -4.84 6.49 9.84
CA ALA A 86 -4.73 6.12 8.43
C ALA A 86 -5.72 5.00 8.06
N ALA A 87 -5.91 4.02 8.95
CA ALA A 87 -6.91 2.97 8.79
C ALA A 87 -8.33 3.55 8.72
N GLN A 88 -8.67 4.50 9.61
CA GLN A 88 -9.96 5.19 9.60
C GLN A 88 -10.22 5.84 8.25
N HIS A 89 -9.27 6.65 7.76
CA HIS A 89 -9.41 7.33 6.47
C HIS A 89 -9.62 6.32 5.33
N ALA A 90 -8.81 5.26 5.27
CA ALA A 90 -8.90 4.27 4.21
C ALA A 90 -10.22 3.47 4.27
N TYR A 91 -10.73 3.10 5.46
CA TYR A 91 -12.06 2.48 5.57
C TYR A 91 -13.19 3.44 5.19
N GLN A 92 -13.10 4.72 5.53
CA GLN A 92 -14.09 5.72 5.09
C GLN A 92 -14.12 5.86 3.56
N GLN A 93 -12.97 5.82 2.89
CA GLN A 93 -12.91 5.78 1.43
C GLN A 93 -13.53 4.47 0.89
N ALA A 94 -13.24 3.32 1.50
CA ALA A 94 -13.85 2.06 1.09
C ALA A 94 -15.39 2.10 1.23
N ALA A 95 -15.89 2.61 2.36
CA ALA A 95 -17.32 2.75 2.65
C ALA A 95 -18.04 3.69 1.67
N LEU A 96 -17.36 4.73 1.20
CA LEU A 96 -17.90 5.65 0.20
C LEU A 96 -18.28 4.94 -1.10
N TYR A 97 -17.51 3.91 -1.49
CA TYR A 97 -17.67 3.20 -2.77
C TYR A 97 -18.39 1.86 -2.65
N LYS A 98 -18.38 1.21 -1.47
CA LYS A 98 -19.12 -0.04 -1.19
C LYS A 98 -19.78 0.00 0.21
N PRO A 99 -20.78 0.87 0.44
CA PRO A 99 -21.43 1.01 1.75
C PRO A 99 -22.17 -0.25 2.21
N GLU A 100 -22.50 -1.16 1.31
CA GLU A 100 -23.17 -2.44 1.61
C GLU A 100 -22.22 -3.51 2.19
N GLN A 101 -20.89 -3.31 2.10
CA GLN A 101 -19.92 -4.28 2.60
C GLN A 101 -19.80 -4.19 4.13
N ALA A 102 -20.52 -5.06 4.83
CA ALA A 102 -20.58 -5.10 6.30
C ALA A 102 -19.20 -5.17 6.99
N ALA A 103 -18.22 -5.84 6.38
CA ALA A 103 -16.86 -5.95 6.92
C ALA A 103 -16.16 -4.58 7.08
N ILE A 104 -16.50 -3.59 6.24
CA ILE A 104 -15.95 -2.23 6.36
C ILE A 104 -16.40 -1.60 7.67
N TRP A 105 -17.71 -1.63 7.95
CA TRP A 105 -18.28 -1.04 9.15
C TRP A 105 -17.80 -1.74 10.42
N HIS A 106 -17.70 -3.07 10.38
CA HIS A 106 -17.14 -3.84 11.48
C HIS A 106 -15.71 -3.40 11.80
N ASN A 107 -14.82 -3.35 10.79
CA ASN A 107 -13.43 -2.97 11.02
C ASN A 107 -13.28 -1.47 11.36
N LEU A 108 -14.12 -0.59 10.82
CA LEU A 108 -14.14 0.82 11.17
C LEU A 108 -14.56 1.02 12.64
N ALA A 109 -15.51 0.23 13.15
CA ALA A 109 -15.86 0.23 14.57
C ALA A 109 -14.67 -0.20 15.46
N LEU A 110 -13.92 -1.23 15.05
CA LEU A 110 -12.69 -1.63 15.74
C LEU A 110 -11.65 -0.50 15.74
N VAL A 111 -11.48 0.21 14.62
CA VAL A 111 -10.60 1.38 14.53
C VAL A 111 -11.07 2.50 15.48
N HIS A 112 -12.37 2.77 15.57
CA HIS A 112 -12.91 3.77 16.49
C HIS A 112 -12.66 3.41 17.95
N ILE A 113 -12.81 2.13 18.32
CA ILE A 113 -12.49 1.65 19.67
C ILE A 113 -10.99 1.87 19.96
N ARG A 114 -10.09 1.56 19.02
CA ARG A 114 -8.64 1.79 19.16
C ARG A 114 -8.30 3.27 19.31
N LEU A 115 -8.91 4.13 18.50
CA LEU A 115 -8.73 5.59 18.56
C LEU A 115 -9.25 6.18 19.87
N ALA A 116 -10.41 5.72 20.35
CA ALA A 116 -10.97 6.15 21.63
C ALA A 116 -10.02 5.81 22.78
N THR A 117 -9.53 4.57 22.85
CA THR A 117 -8.53 4.15 23.83
C THR A 117 -7.27 5.00 23.74
N GLN A 118 -6.71 5.20 22.54
CA GLN A 118 -5.51 6.02 22.35
C GLN A 118 -5.70 7.46 22.82
N THR A 119 -6.86 8.05 22.52
CA THR A 119 -7.20 9.43 22.90
C THR A 119 -7.34 9.57 24.41
N LEU A 120 -8.02 8.63 25.06
CA LEU A 120 -8.19 8.62 26.51
C LEU A 120 -6.86 8.44 27.24
N LEU A 121 -6.02 7.48 26.80
CA LEU A 121 -4.67 7.29 27.34
C LEU A 121 -3.79 8.54 27.17
N GLN A 122 -4.00 9.30 26.10
CA GLN A 122 -3.34 10.59 25.92
C GLN A 122 -3.86 11.65 26.90
N GLY A 123 -5.16 11.69 27.17
CA GLY A 123 -5.79 12.59 28.13
C GLY A 123 -5.35 12.33 29.58
N MET A 124 -5.24 11.05 30.00
CA MET A 124 -4.82 10.66 31.36
C MET A 124 -3.46 11.24 31.77
N ARG A 125 -2.58 11.55 30.81
CA ARG A 125 -1.29 12.20 31.10
C ARG A 125 -1.44 13.58 31.77
N HIS A 126 -2.65 14.11 31.81
CA HIS A 126 -3.00 15.39 32.42
C HIS A 126 -3.67 15.28 33.81
N GLN A 127 -3.65 14.10 34.45
CA GLN A 127 -4.09 13.85 35.84
C GLN A 127 -5.61 13.99 36.13
N ASP A 128 -6.46 13.57 35.18
CA ASP A 128 -7.89 13.33 35.43
C ASP A 128 -8.17 11.81 35.46
N ASP A 129 -8.40 11.26 36.66
CA ASP A 129 -8.67 9.83 36.87
C ASP A 129 -10.12 9.41 36.54
N ASP A 130 -10.97 10.36 36.14
CA ASP A 130 -12.41 10.15 35.90
C ASP A 130 -12.71 9.11 34.79
N PHE A 131 -11.76 8.85 33.90
CA PHE A 131 -11.95 7.99 32.74
C PHE A 131 -11.49 6.54 32.94
N GLU A 132 -10.91 6.19 34.09
CA GLU A 132 -10.39 4.86 34.41
C GLU A 132 -11.39 3.71 34.11
N PRO A 133 -12.67 3.78 34.54
CA PRO A 133 -13.63 2.70 34.26
C PRO A 133 -13.88 2.47 32.76
N LEU A 134 -13.92 3.54 31.97
CA LEU A 134 -14.14 3.46 30.53
C LEU A 134 -12.91 2.90 29.81
N ILE A 135 -11.72 3.30 30.22
CA ILE A 135 -10.46 2.81 29.64
C ILE A 135 -10.29 1.32 29.93
N GLY A 136 -10.56 0.89 31.16
CA GLY A 136 -10.55 -0.53 31.53
C GLY A 136 -11.48 -1.36 30.66
N TRP A 137 -12.73 -0.92 30.48
CA TRP A 137 -13.67 -1.60 29.58
C TRP A 137 -13.19 -1.63 28.12
N LEU A 138 -12.66 -0.53 27.60
CA LEU A 138 -12.14 -0.47 26.23
C LEU A 138 -10.94 -1.41 26.03
N LEU A 139 -10.05 -1.52 27.02
CA LEU A 139 -8.91 -2.44 26.99
C LEU A 139 -9.37 -3.90 27.03
N GLU A 140 -10.37 -4.22 27.87
CA GLU A 140 -10.97 -5.54 27.94
C GLU A 140 -11.60 -5.97 26.60
N VAL A 141 -12.42 -5.10 25.99
CA VAL A 141 -13.01 -5.33 24.65
C VAL A 141 -11.93 -5.56 23.59
N GLN A 142 -10.76 -4.97 23.78
CA GLN A 142 -9.60 -5.12 22.90
C GLN A 142 -8.74 -6.35 23.19
N GLY A 143 -9.08 -7.15 24.21
CA GLY A 143 -8.33 -8.32 24.65
C GLY A 143 -7.05 -8.00 25.42
N VAL A 144 -6.92 -6.77 25.95
CA VAL A 144 -5.81 -6.34 26.79
C VAL A 144 -6.25 -6.47 28.25
N ALA A 145 -5.79 -7.52 28.93
CA ALA A 145 -6.07 -7.68 30.36
C ALA A 145 -5.27 -6.64 31.16
N MET A 146 -5.95 -5.87 32.02
CA MET A 146 -5.29 -5.04 33.03
C MET A 146 -4.89 -5.95 34.20
N GLN A 147 -3.59 -5.98 34.53
CA GLN A 147 -3.05 -6.73 35.69
C GLN A 147 -3.12 -5.90 36.96
#